data_AF-A0A9W9XLM0-F1
#
_entry.id   AF-A0A9W9XLM0-F1
#
_cell.length_a   1.000
_cell.length_b   1.000
_cell.length_c   1.000
_cell.angle_alpha   90.00
_cell.angle_beta   90.00
_cell.angle_gamma   90.00
#
_symmetry.space_group_name_H-M   'P 1'
#
loop_
_entity.id
_entity.type
_entity.pdbx_description
1 polymer ?
#
loop_
_entity_poly.entity_id
_entity_poly.type
_entity_poly.pdbx_seq_one_letter_code
_entity_poly.pdbx_strand_id
1 'polypeptide(L)'
;MNTTVQEIACKSVELDGFGSATNDAWFDQHTAPMDGEEETEVHPYQAAALKAYLKGDSNPSETAAIMAKPHDTEKKTDLRECVFGIIEDALFELSESHTPALVALIRELNQLQDEEDGELVWTGLMSFGHSWSDGWKQCHWRKALATRDPATRAERCAAHVHQAFGEASCVMAALGPNSEDGLLPLSWGYECISEALECQDAVWDFEVPAAAVWIKVAGERLREGAKKDEKCWALKREGRLWPAGPMSMDRWNFWLKRLKEIEGTGKVILKTA
;
A
#
# COMPACT_ATOMS: atom_id res chain seq x y z
N MET A 1 -14.54 -36.31 4.33
CA MET A 1 -13.46 -35.45 4.86
C MET A 1 -13.61 -34.12 4.15
N ASN A 2 -14.23 -33.14 4.81
CA ASN A 2 -14.31 -31.78 4.29
C ASN A 2 -13.00 -31.11 4.64
N THR A 3 -12.10 -31.00 3.66
CA THR A 3 -11.01 -30.04 3.70
C THR A 3 -11.63 -28.65 3.58
N THR A 4 -11.93 -28.05 4.73
CA THR A 4 -12.09 -26.61 4.84
C THR A 4 -10.75 -26.03 4.42
N VAL A 5 -10.65 -25.59 3.16
CA VAL A 5 -9.57 -24.70 2.75
C VAL A 5 -9.72 -23.49 3.67
N GLN A 6 -8.75 -23.27 4.57
CA GLN A 6 -8.62 -22.00 5.25
C GLN A 6 -8.58 -20.95 4.13
N GLU A 7 -9.66 -20.17 4.00
CA GLU A 7 -9.58 -18.92 3.25
C GLU A 7 -8.41 -18.16 3.87
N ILE A 8 -7.35 -17.95 3.09
CA ILE A 8 -6.30 -17.00 3.45
C ILE A 8 -7.06 -15.71 3.73
N ALA A 9 -7.17 -15.36 5.00
CA ALA A 9 -7.76 -14.11 5.44
C ALA A 9 -6.80 -13.02 5.00
N CYS A 10 -6.92 -12.60 3.74
CA CYS A 10 -6.45 -11.30 3.27
C CYS A 10 -6.84 -10.30 4.36
N LYS A 11 -5.91 -9.42 4.81
CA LYS A 11 -6.22 -8.30 5.70
C LYS A 11 -7.38 -7.57 5.05
N SER A 12 -8.55 -7.89 5.56
CA SER A 12 -9.82 -7.67 4.90
C SER A 12 -10.14 -6.22 5.18
N VAL A 13 -10.81 -5.52 4.26
CA VAL A 13 -11.24 -4.12 4.46
C VAL A 13 -12.41 -4.07 5.47
N GLU A 14 -12.19 -4.65 6.64
CA GLU A 14 -13.04 -4.68 7.82
C GLU A 14 -12.73 -3.49 8.71
N LEU A 15 -12.28 -2.37 8.16
CA LEU A 15 -11.88 -1.19 8.94
C LEU A 15 -10.80 -1.50 9.99
N ASP A 16 -10.20 -2.69 9.97
CA ASP A 16 -9.32 -3.18 11.03
C ASP A 16 -8.22 -2.14 11.24
N GLY A 17 -8.30 -1.49 12.40
CA GLY A 17 -7.44 -0.42 12.85
C GLY A 17 -7.36 0.86 11.99
N PHE A 18 -8.10 1.03 10.88
CA PHE A 18 -8.02 2.26 10.08
C PHE A 18 -8.39 3.50 10.90
N GLY A 19 -7.48 4.49 10.92
CA GLY A 19 -7.66 5.71 11.71
C GLY A 19 -7.34 5.53 13.19
N SER A 20 -6.56 4.50 13.53
CA SER A 20 -6.06 4.28 14.89
C SER A 20 -5.20 5.43 15.38
N ALA A 21 -5.28 5.68 16.68
CA ALA A 21 -4.39 6.63 17.34
C ALA A 21 -3.02 5.99 17.58
N THR A 22 -1.95 6.70 17.23
CA THR A 22 -0.57 6.32 17.56
C THR A 22 -0.34 6.42 19.08
N ASN A 23 -0.78 5.42 19.82
CA ASN A 23 -0.72 5.36 21.28
C ASN A 23 -0.23 3.99 21.75
N ASP A 24 -0.01 3.88 23.06
CA ASP A 24 0.55 2.68 23.67
C ASP A 24 -0.32 1.44 23.41
N ALA A 25 -1.65 1.59 23.42
CA ALA A 25 -2.56 0.47 23.14
C ALA A 25 -2.44 -0.08 21.71
N TRP A 26 -2.18 0.79 20.72
CA TRP A 26 -1.94 0.33 19.35
C TRP A 26 -0.67 -0.55 19.27
N PHE A 27 0.42 -0.12 19.91
CA PHE A 27 1.65 -0.91 19.94
C PHE A 27 1.46 -2.22 20.73
N ASP A 28 0.77 -2.17 21.87
CA ASP A 28 0.51 -3.36 22.69
C ASP A 28 -0.33 -4.40 21.93
N GLN A 29 -1.26 -3.97 21.07
CA GLN A 29 -2.07 -4.87 20.24
C GLN A 29 -1.28 -5.56 19.12
N HIS A 30 -0.20 -4.94 18.63
CA HIS A 30 0.63 -5.47 17.55
C HIS A 30 1.91 -6.15 18.05
N THR A 31 2.03 -6.31 19.37
CA THR A 31 3.19 -6.93 20.02
C THR A 31 2.81 -8.31 20.55
N ALA A 32 3.55 -9.32 20.10
CA ALA A 32 3.46 -10.70 20.57
C ALA A 32 3.49 -10.77 22.10
N PRO A 33 2.51 -11.41 22.79
CA PRO A 33 2.71 -11.79 24.18
C PRO A 33 3.94 -12.70 24.33
N MET A 34 4.77 -12.42 25.33
CA MET A 34 6.02 -13.14 25.60
C MET A 34 5.81 -14.58 26.13
N ASP A 35 4.64 -15.21 25.93
CA ASP A 35 4.26 -16.47 26.57
C ASP A 35 4.73 -17.74 25.82
N GLY A 36 5.44 -17.57 24.70
CA GLY A 36 6.26 -18.62 24.10
C GLY A 36 5.53 -19.52 23.10
N GLU A 37 4.42 -19.06 22.52
CA GLU A 37 3.82 -19.69 21.34
C GLU A 37 4.49 -19.23 20.03
N GLU A 38 4.29 -19.98 18.93
CA GLU A 38 4.73 -19.58 17.59
C GLU A 38 3.84 -18.42 17.12
N GLU A 39 4.29 -17.19 17.36
CA GLU A 39 3.49 -16.00 17.07
C GLU A 39 3.97 -15.25 15.82
N THR A 40 2.99 -14.79 15.05
CA THR A 40 3.15 -13.97 13.84
C THR A 40 3.28 -12.47 14.14
N GLU A 41 3.33 -12.09 15.42
CA GLU A 41 3.37 -10.70 15.88
C GLU A 41 4.80 -10.23 16.16
N VAL A 42 5.00 -8.92 16.30
CA VAL A 42 6.35 -8.34 16.43
C VAL A 42 6.88 -8.45 17.87
N HIS A 43 8.19 -8.63 18.05
CA HIS A 43 8.80 -8.66 19.37
C HIS A 43 8.68 -7.30 20.09
N PRO A 44 8.59 -7.28 21.44
CA PRO A 44 8.47 -6.04 22.21
C PRO A 44 9.54 -4.98 21.92
N TYR A 45 10.78 -5.40 21.65
CA TYR A 45 11.86 -4.45 21.36
C TYR A 45 11.72 -3.78 19.99
N GLN A 46 11.10 -4.46 19.02
CA GLN A 46 10.86 -3.94 17.68
C GLN A 46 9.69 -2.95 17.70
N ALA A 47 8.60 -3.29 18.41
CA ALA A 47 7.49 -2.37 18.67
C ALA A 47 7.98 -1.10 19.40
N ALA A 48 8.84 -1.26 20.41
CA ALA A 48 9.45 -0.14 21.12
C ALA A 48 10.34 0.73 20.21
N ALA A 49 11.10 0.12 19.29
CA ALA A 49 11.92 0.85 18.31
C ALA A 49 11.05 1.67 17.35
N LEU A 50 10.01 1.07 16.77
CA LEU A 50 9.07 1.77 15.90
C LEU A 50 8.37 2.91 16.63
N LYS A 51 7.94 2.69 17.88
CA LYS A 51 7.31 3.71 18.73
C LYS A 51 8.24 4.90 18.99
N ALA A 52 9.50 4.65 19.35
CA ALA A 52 10.49 5.70 19.54
C ALA A 52 10.72 6.49 18.24
N TYR A 53 10.82 5.79 17.12
CA TYR A 53 10.98 6.40 15.80
C TYR A 53 9.81 7.32 15.42
N LEU A 54 8.57 6.85 15.56
CA LEU A 54 7.38 7.63 15.23
C LEU A 54 7.15 8.84 16.16
N LYS A 55 7.75 8.83 17.35
CA LYS A 55 7.79 9.98 18.27
C LYS A 55 8.93 10.97 17.95
N GLY A 56 9.87 10.60 17.09
CA GLY A 56 11.04 11.40 16.73
C GLY A 56 12.23 11.22 17.67
N ASP A 57 12.23 10.18 18.51
CA ASP A 57 13.30 9.88 19.47
C ASP A 57 14.47 9.08 18.84
N SER A 58 14.31 8.58 17.62
CA SER A 58 15.35 7.90 16.84
C SER A 58 15.26 8.26 15.36
N ASN A 59 16.27 7.85 14.59
CA ASN A 59 16.33 8.03 13.14
C ASN A 59 16.03 6.71 12.40
N PRO A 60 15.70 6.74 11.09
CA PRO A 60 15.23 5.54 10.41
C PRO A 60 16.31 4.45 10.27
N SER A 61 17.58 4.83 10.16
CA SER A 61 18.68 3.87 10.00
C SER A 61 18.95 3.10 11.30
N GLU A 62 18.98 3.80 12.43
CA GLU A 62 19.07 3.18 13.76
C GLU A 62 17.88 2.28 14.04
N THR A 63 16.67 2.75 13.70
CA THR A 63 15.44 1.99 13.90
C THR A 63 15.42 0.73 13.05
N ALA A 64 15.79 0.81 11.77
CA ALA A 64 15.91 -0.33 10.88
C ALA A 64 16.90 -1.36 11.42
N ALA A 65 18.08 -0.93 11.87
CA ALA A 65 19.10 -1.81 12.44
C ALA A 65 18.63 -2.52 13.72
N ILE A 66 17.83 -1.86 14.56
CA ILE A 66 17.25 -2.47 15.76
C ILE A 66 16.17 -3.48 15.37
N MET A 67 15.26 -3.11 14.48
CA MET A 67 14.13 -3.97 14.06
C MET A 67 14.60 -5.21 13.30
N ALA A 68 15.64 -5.09 12.48
CA ALA A 68 16.19 -6.20 11.69
C ALA A 68 17.15 -7.10 12.46
N LYS A 69 17.37 -6.87 13.76
CA LYS A 69 18.22 -7.72 14.59
C LYS A 69 17.43 -8.95 15.05
N PRO A 70 17.85 -10.19 14.72
CA PRO A 70 17.17 -11.40 15.18
C PRO A 70 17.22 -11.56 16.70
N HIS A 71 16.18 -12.14 17.28
CA HIS A 71 16.18 -12.59 18.67
C HIS A 71 16.50 -14.10 18.76
N ASP A 72 17.47 -14.46 19.59
CA ASP A 72 17.91 -15.85 19.80
C ASP A 72 18.18 -16.64 18.51
N THR A 73 17.36 -17.67 18.22
CA THR A 73 17.50 -18.59 17.08
C THR A 73 16.44 -18.37 15.99
N GLU A 74 15.76 -17.22 16.02
CA GLU A 74 14.78 -16.82 15.00
C GLU A 74 15.40 -16.78 13.59
N LYS A 75 14.65 -17.28 12.60
CA LYS A 75 15.06 -17.20 11.20
C LYS A 75 14.88 -15.78 10.68
N LYS A 76 15.76 -15.36 9.77
CA LYS A 76 15.68 -14.00 9.23
C LYS A 76 14.45 -13.79 8.35
N THR A 77 13.97 -14.83 7.67
CA THR A 77 12.69 -14.78 6.93
C THR A 77 11.51 -14.47 7.84
N ASP A 78 11.43 -15.14 8.99
CA ASP A 78 10.30 -15.02 9.93
C ASP A 78 10.34 -13.63 10.59
N LEU A 79 11.53 -13.21 11.01
CA LEU A 79 11.81 -11.85 11.49
C LEU A 79 11.34 -10.78 10.50
N ARG A 80 11.64 -10.96 9.22
CA ARG A 80 11.26 -10.03 8.16
C ARG A 80 9.75 -9.95 8.01
N GLU A 81 9.05 -11.09 8.06
CA GLU A 81 7.59 -11.13 7.99
C GLU A 81 6.97 -10.37 9.18
N CYS A 82 7.46 -10.56 10.40
CA CYS A 82 6.97 -9.82 11.57
C CYS A 82 7.25 -8.31 11.48
N VAL A 83 8.45 -7.92 11.04
CA VAL A 83 8.83 -6.51 10.87
C VAL A 83 7.99 -5.82 9.79
N PHE A 84 7.78 -6.47 8.65
CA PHE A 84 6.91 -5.92 7.62
C PHE A 84 5.46 -5.90 8.09
N GLY A 85 4.96 -6.93 8.77
CA GLY A 85 3.62 -6.97 9.33
C GLY A 85 3.26 -5.70 10.10
N ILE A 86 4.05 -5.34 11.12
CA ILE A 86 3.76 -4.14 11.92
C ILE A 86 3.92 -2.84 11.11
N ILE A 87 4.84 -2.77 10.13
CA ILE A 87 5.01 -1.59 9.30
C ILE A 87 3.85 -1.43 8.31
N GLU A 88 3.35 -2.53 7.76
CA GLU A 88 2.17 -2.55 6.89
C GLU A 88 0.93 -2.11 7.66
N ASP A 89 0.73 -2.63 8.87
CA ASP A 89 -0.35 -2.22 9.76
C ASP A 89 -0.20 -0.75 10.12
N ALA A 90 1.00 -0.29 10.49
CA ALA A 90 1.24 1.12 10.74
C ALA A 90 0.93 2.01 9.52
N LEU A 91 1.26 1.54 8.31
CA LEU A 91 1.07 2.28 7.06
C LEU A 91 -0.40 2.38 6.66
N PHE A 92 -1.24 1.42 7.07
CA PHE A 92 -2.67 1.42 6.80
C PHE A 92 -3.50 2.03 7.94
N GLU A 93 -3.14 1.75 9.19
CA GLU A 93 -3.95 2.05 10.37
C GLU A 93 -3.71 3.44 10.93
N LEU A 94 -2.45 3.90 10.92
CA LEU A 94 -2.07 5.17 11.52
C LEU A 94 -2.36 6.36 10.60
N SER A 95 -2.35 7.56 11.18
CA SER A 95 -2.56 8.79 10.42
C SER A 95 -1.54 8.97 9.29
N GLU A 96 -1.98 9.53 8.15
CA GLU A 96 -1.15 9.90 6.99
C GLU A 96 0.07 10.76 7.36
N SER A 97 0.03 11.46 8.50
CA SER A 97 1.19 12.21 9.00
C SER A 97 2.41 11.34 9.27
N HIS A 98 2.23 10.04 9.52
CA HIS A 98 3.31 9.08 9.75
C HIS A 98 3.82 8.42 8.46
N THR A 99 3.09 8.49 7.36
CA THR A 99 3.48 7.87 6.08
C THR A 99 4.90 8.25 5.64
N PRO A 100 5.35 9.52 5.68
CA PRO A 100 6.71 9.86 5.27
C PRO A 100 7.80 9.17 6.12
N ALA A 101 7.56 9.03 7.42
CA ALA A 101 8.49 8.36 8.34
C ALA A 101 8.51 6.85 8.07
N LEU A 102 7.35 6.22 7.96
CA LEU A 102 7.22 4.78 7.66
C LEU A 102 7.89 4.43 6.32
N VAL A 103 7.67 5.23 5.29
CA VAL A 103 8.29 5.06 3.98
C VAL A 103 9.81 5.21 4.04
N ALA A 104 10.33 6.14 4.85
CA ALA A 104 11.77 6.28 5.07
C ALA A 104 12.34 5.04 5.78
N LEU A 105 11.64 4.49 6.77
CA LEU A 105 12.04 3.26 7.46
C LEU A 105 12.08 2.04 6.52
N ILE A 106 11.03 1.84 5.70
CA ILE A 106 10.99 0.77 4.70
C ILE A 106 12.20 0.88 3.75
N ARG A 107 12.57 2.10 3.35
CA ARG A 107 13.72 2.33 2.49
C ARG A 107 15.04 1.94 3.17
N GLU A 108 15.22 2.22 4.45
CA GLU A 108 16.42 1.81 5.20
C GLU A 108 16.47 0.28 5.35
N LEU A 109 15.35 -0.36 5.67
CA LEU A 109 15.25 -1.83 5.73
C LEU A 109 15.62 -2.45 4.39
N ASN A 110 15.10 -1.92 3.28
CA ASN A 110 15.39 -2.40 1.93
C ASN A 110 16.86 -2.21 1.49
N GLN A 111 17.67 -1.44 2.23
CA GLN A 111 19.10 -1.27 1.96
C GLN A 111 19.99 -2.22 2.79
N LEU A 112 19.43 -2.93 3.78
CA LEU A 112 20.18 -3.86 4.60
C LEU A 112 20.75 -5.02 3.76
N GLN A 113 22.02 -5.29 3.96
CA GLN A 113 22.77 -6.34 3.25
C GLN A 113 22.82 -7.63 4.09
N ASP A 114 21.65 -8.09 4.58
CA ASP A 114 21.58 -9.36 5.30
C ASP A 114 21.22 -10.51 4.37
N GLU A 115 21.95 -11.60 4.51
CA GLU A 115 21.74 -12.83 3.73
C GLU A 115 21.29 -13.99 4.63
N GLU A 116 20.44 -14.86 4.09
CA GLU A 116 20.07 -16.17 4.62
C GLU A 116 20.09 -17.17 3.45
N ASP A 117 20.79 -18.30 3.61
CA ASP A 117 20.98 -19.30 2.54
C ASP A 117 21.51 -18.75 1.20
N GLY A 118 22.23 -17.62 1.24
CA GLY A 118 22.81 -16.95 0.06
C GLY A 118 21.85 -16.02 -0.67
N GLU A 119 20.66 -15.77 -0.12
CA GLU A 119 19.69 -14.81 -0.63
C GLU A 119 19.59 -13.59 0.28
N LEU A 120 19.51 -12.39 -0.30
CA LEU A 120 19.30 -11.16 0.46
C LEU A 120 17.89 -11.13 1.03
N VAL A 121 17.80 -11.07 2.35
CA VAL A 121 16.53 -11.20 3.09
C VAL A 121 15.65 -9.96 2.88
N TRP A 122 16.24 -8.76 2.96
CA TRP A 122 15.52 -7.50 3.01
C TRP A 122 15.36 -6.78 1.66
N THR A 123 16.23 -7.05 0.69
CA THR A 123 16.34 -6.21 -0.52
C THR A 123 15.37 -6.60 -1.65
N GLY A 124 14.78 -5.59 -2.29
CA GLY A 124 14.06 -5.68 -3.57
C GLY A 124 12.52 -5.65 -3.44
N LEU A 125 11.83 -5.50 -4.58
CA LEU A 125 10.35 -5.56 -4.66
C LEU A 125 9.76 -6.83 -4.03
N MET A 126 10.52 -7.92 -4.04
CA MET A 126 10.03 -9.24 -3.65
C MET A 126 9.72 -9.38 -2.17
N SER A 127 10.23 -8.48 -1.31
CA SER A 127 10.11 -8.63 0.14
C SER A 127 8.88 -7.86 0.67
N PHE A 128 8.89 -6.53 0.61
CA PHE A 128 7.77 -5.71 1.11
C PHE A 128 6.56 -5.70 0.15
N GLY A 129 6.78 -5.51 -1.16
CA GLY A 129 5.68 -5.38 -2.10
C GLY A 129 4.83 -6.65 -2.26
N HIS A 130 5.45 -7.82 -2.17
CA HIS A 130 4.71 -9.09 -2.15
C HIS A 130 3.90 -9.25 -0.87
N SER A 131 4.50 -8.97 0.30
CA SER A 131 3.80 -9.01 1.58
C SER A 131 2.60 -8.07 1.59
N TRP A 132 2.78 -6.82 1.17
CA TRP A 132 1.70 -5.83 1.02
C TRP A 132 0.61 -6.32 0.06
N SER A 133 0.99 -6.84 -1.11
CA SER A 133 0.01 -7.33 -2.09
C SER A 133 -0.76 -8.56 -1.60
N ASP A 134 -0.16 -9.42 -0.78
CA ASP A 134 -0.83 -10.57 -0.21
C ASP A 134 -1.78 -10.19 0.92
N GLY A 135 -1.40 -9.20 1.73
CA GLY A 135 -2.24 -8.59 2.76
C GLY A 135 -3.42 -7.80 2.20
N TRP A 136 -3.21 -6.98 1.17
CA TRP A 136 -4.14 -5.89 0.77
C TRP A 136 -4.67 -6.03 -0.67
N LYS A 137 -5.26 -7.18 -1.03
CA LYS A 137 -5.68 -7.49 -2.42
C LYS A 137 -6.79 -6.58 -2.96
N GLN A 138 -6.48 -5.87 -4.06
CA GLN A 138 -7.38 -4.90 -4.70
C GLN A 138 -8.71 -5.50 -5.19
N CYS A 139 -8.71 -6.76 -5.64
CA CYS A 139 -9.88 -7.40 -6.25
C CYS A 139 -11.02 -7.66 -5.25
N HIS A 140 -10.76 -7.62 -3.94
CA HIS A 140 -11.76 -7.87 -2.91
C HIS A 140 -12.62 -6.65 -2.58
N TRP A 141 -12.22 -5.43 -2.99
CA TRP A 141 -12.92 -4.21 -2.60
C TRP A 141 -14.28 -4.04 -3.25
N ARG A 142 -14.42 -4.28 -4.56
CA ARG A 142 -15.72 -4.19 -5.24
C ARG A 142 -16.74 -5.16 -4.63
N LYS A 143 -16.30 -6.39 -4.33
CA LYS A 143 -17.12 -7.38 -3.62
C LYS A 143 -17.50 -6.87 -2.23
N ALA A 144 -16.53 -6.42 -1.44
CA ALA A 144 -16.78 -5.88 -0.09
C ALA A 144 -17.76 -4.70 -0.10
N LEU A 145 -17.60 -3.75 -1.04
CA LEU A 145 -18.51 -2.62 -1.21
C LEU A 145 -19.93 -3.02 -1.58
N ALA A 146 -20.10 -4.10 -2.35
CA ALA A 146 -21.40 -4.59 -2.77
C ALA A 146 -22.10 -5.45 -1.70
N THR A 147 -21.36 -6.20 -0.88
CA THR A 147 -21.96 -7.20 0.02
C THR A 147 -22.04 -6.79 1.49
N ARG A 148 -21.29 -5.77 1.92
CA ARG A 148 -21.22 -5.38 3.34
C ARG A 148 -22.14 -4.21 3.67
N ASP A 149 -22.26 -3.93 4.97
CA ASP A 149 -23.08 -2.84 5.52
C ASP A 149 -22.83 -1.50 4.79
N PRO A 150 -23.86 -0.91 4.15
CA PRO A 150 -23.76 0.40 3.54
C PRO A 150 -23.32 1.51 4.52
N ALA A 151 -23.58 1.39 5.82
CA ALA A 151 -23.22 2.39 6.81
C ALA A 151 -21.69 2.61 6.92
N THR A 152 -20.90 1.56 6.72
CA THR A 152 -19.42 1.63 6.77
C THR A 152 -18.80 2.01 5.42
N ARG A 153 -19.59 2.35 4.41
CA ARG A 153 -19.09 2.65 3.06
C ARG A 153 -18.12 3.83 3.07
N ALA A 154 -18.47 4.91 3.77
CA ALA A 154 -17.65 6.13 3.80
C ALA A 154 -16.27 5.89 4.40
N GLU A 155 -16.19 5.11 5.48
CA GLU A 155 -14.94 4.75 6.13
C GLU A 155 -14.08 3.85 5.24
N ARG A 156 -14.70 2.91 4.51
CA ARG A 156 -13.99 2.08 3.53
C ARG A 156 -13.49 2.89 2.34
N CYS A 157 -14.25 3.87 1.85
CA CYS A 157 -13.76 4.82 0.85
C CYS A 157 -12.54 5.59 1.38
N ALA A 158 -12.58 6.07 2.62
CA ALA A 158 -11.46 6.79 3.24
C ALA A 158 -10.22 5.89 3.40
N ALA A 159 -10.39 4.66 3.88
CA ALA A 159 -9.31 3.68 4.00
C ALA A 159 -8.66 3.36 2.64
N HIS A 160 -9.46 3.24 1.58
CA HIS A 160 -8.92 3.00 0.24
C HIS A 160 -8.12 4.19 -0.31
N VAL A 161 -8.57 5.42 -0.05
CA VAL A 161 -7.82 6.64 -0.39
C VAL A 161 -6.51 6.71 0.39
N HIS A 162 -6.54 6.37 1.68
CA HIS A 162 -5.37 6.30 2.54
C HIS A 162 -4.36 5.27 2.04
N GLN A 163 -4.83 4.07 1.69
CA GLN A 163 -4.01 3.02 1.10
C GLN A 163 -3.33 3.51 -0.18
N ALA A 164 -4.07 4.15 -1.09
CA ALA A 164 -3.50 4.71 -2.32
C ALA A 164 -2.43 5.78 -2.04
N PHE A 165 -2.56 6.55 -0.95
CA PHE A 165 -1.55 7.51 -0.52
C PHE A 165 -0.27 6.82 -0.02
N GLY A 166 -0.41 5.79 0.82
CA GLY A 166 0.70 4.95 1.27
C GLY A 166 1.44 4.32 0.09
N GLU A 167 0.70 3.65 -0.81
CA GLU A 167 1.26 2.98 -1.98
C GLU A 167 2.01 3.95 -2.91
N ALA A 168 1.38 5.06 -3.27
CA ALA A 168 2.01 6.07 -4.12
C ALA A 168 3.26 6.67 -3.45
N SER A 169 3.25 6.84 -2.14
CA SER A 169 4.41 7.35 -1.39
C SER A 169 5.57 6.36 -1.40
N CYS A 170 5.31 5.07 -1.21
CA CYS A 170 6.31 4.01 -1.33
C CYS A 170 6.92 3.95 -2.74
N VAL A 171 6.10 4.02 -3.79
CA VAL A 171 6.59 4.08 -5.19
C VAL A 171 7.57 5.23 -5.37
N MET A 172 7.22 6.42 -4.88
CA MET A 172 8.03 7.62 -5.08
C MET A 172 9.31 7.66 -4.25
N ALA A 173 9.42 6.88 -3.18
CA ALA A 173 10.56 6.91 -2.27
C ALA A 173 11.80 6.14 -2.76
N ALA A 174 11.63 5.20 -3.68
CA ALA A 174 12.72 4.44 -4.29
C ALA A 174 12.43 4.19 -5.77
N LEU A 175 12.33 5.25 -6.57
CA LEU A 175 12.10 5.11 -8.00
C LEU A 175 13.25 4.37 -8.67
N GLY A 176 12.96 3.21 -9.26
CA GLY A 176 13.88 2.58 -10.18
C GLY A 176 13.67 3.02 -11.64
N PRO A 177 14.50 2.51 -12.56
CA PRO A 177 14.47 2.93 -13.96
C PRO A 177 13.18 2.54 -14.69
N ASN A 178 12.51 1.46 -14.28
CA ASN A 178 11.28 0.94 -14.89
C ASN A 178 10.08 1.02 -13.95
N SER A 179 8.87 0.89 -14.52
CA SER A 179 7.61 0.89 -13.75
C SER A 179 7.46 -0.25 -12.73
N GLU A 180 8.27 -1.29 -12.82
CA GLU A 180 8.23 -2.43 -11.90
C GLU A 180 9.38 -2.41 -10.89
N ASP A 181 10.17 -1.34 -10.83
CA ASP A 181 11.31 -1.20 -9.92
C ASP A 181 10.95 -0.29 -8.73
N GLY A 182 11.57 -0.52 -7.57
CA GLY A 182 11.42 0.28 -6.35
C GLY A 182 10.90 -0.48 -5.13
N LEU A 183 10.33 0.24 -4.16
CA LEU A 183 9.69 -0.38 -2.98
C LEU A 183 8.35 -1.03 -3.35
N LEU A 184 7.55 -0.30 -4.13
CA LEU A 184 6.33 -0.78 -4.76
C LEU A 184 6.38 -0.42 -6.25
N PRO A 185 5.70 -1.19 -7.13
CA PRO A 185 5.72 -0.92 -8.55
C PRO A 185 4.75 0.21 -8.92
N LEU A 186 5.18 1.07 -9.85
CA LEU A 186 4.33 2.09 -10.47
C LEU A 186 3.16 1.48 -11.25
N SER A 187 3.27 0.21 -11.64
CA SER A 187 2.22 -0.53 -12.33
C SER A 187 0.90 -0.59 -11.57
N TRP A 188 0.94 -0.58 -10.24
CA TRP A 188 -0.26 -0.52 -9.41
C TRP A 188 -0.97 0.82 -9.52
N GLY A 189 -0.22 1.92 -9.63
CA GLY A 189 -0.78 3.24 -9.92
C GLY A 189 -1.43 3.31 -11.30
N TYR A 190 -0.79 2.70 -12.32
CA TYR A 190 -1.39 2.56 -13.64
C TYR A 190 -2.69 1.74 -13.60
N GLU A 191 -2.72 0.64 -12.86
CA GLU A 191 -3.92 -0.17 -12.67
C GLU A 191 -5.03 0.65 -11.99
N CYS A 192 -4.74 1.27 -10.84
CA CYS A 192 -5.70 2.07 -10.08
C CYS A 192 -6.34 3.18 -10.93
N ILE A 193 -5.51 3.97 -11.63
CA ILE A 193 -6.01 5.07 -12.47
C ILE A 193 -6.83 4.55 -13.65
N SER A 194 -6.36 3.48 -14.28
CA SER A 194 -7.04 2.93 -15.45
C SER A 194 -8.35 2.23 -15.10
N GLU A 195 -8.44 1.54 -13.96
CA GLU A 195 -9.71 1.03 -13.42
C GLU A 195 -10.67 2.18 -13.14
N ALA A 196 -10.23 3.25 -12.48
CA ALA A 196 -11.11 4.36 -12.11
C ALA A 196 -11.59 5.21 -13.31
N LEU A 197 -10.72 5.42 -14.31
CA LEU A 197 -10.97 6.43 -15.36
C LEU A 197 -11.27 5.83 -16.74
N GLU A 198 -10.91 4.57 -16.99
CA GLU A 198 -11.12 3.90 -18.28
C GLU A 198 -12.18 2.80 -18.25
N CYS A 199 -12.51 2.24 -17.07
CA CYS A 199 -13.60 1.28 -16.96
C CYS A 199 -14.96 2.00 -16.95
N GLN A 200 -15.96 1.39 -17.60
CA GLN A 200 -17.31 1.96 -17.69
C GLN A 200 -18.12 1.75 -16.41
N ASP A 201 -17.79 0.71 -15.66
CA ASP A 201 -18.41 0.27 -14.41
C ASP A 201 -17.63 0.69 -13.17
N ALA A 202 -16.78 1.72 -13.30
CA ALA A 202 -16.01 2.26 -12.18
C ALA A 202 -16.94 2.75 -11.05
N VAL A 203 -16.54 2.51 -9.80
CA VAL A 203 -17.26 2.95 -8.59
C VAL A 203 -16.76 4.34 -8.20
N TRP A 204 -17.49 5.38 -8.65
CA TRP A 204 -16.97 6.75 -8.66
C TRP A 204 -16.61 7.34 -7.29
N ASP A 205 -17.37 7.03 -6.24
CA ASP A 205 -17.12 7.51 -4.88
C ASP A 205 -16.03 6.72 -4.13
N PHE A 206 -15.46 5.69 -4.76
CA PHE A 206 -14.42 4.84 -4.19
C PHE A 206 -13.13 4.89 -5.02
N GLU A 207 -13.19 4.54 -6.30
CA GLU A 207 -12.00 4.36 -7.14
C GLU A 207 -11.44 5.69 -7.67
N VAL A 208 -12.29 6.67 -7.97
CA VAL A 208 -11.85 7.96 -8.51
C VAL A 208 -11.03 8.76 -7.48
N PRO A 209 -11.41 8.85 -6.20
CA PRO A 209 -10.58 9.47 -5.17
C PRO A 209 -9.19 8.83 -5.04
N ALA A 210 -9.09 7.49 -5.06
CA ALA A 210 -7.81 6.79 -5.00
C ALA A 210 -6.93 7.09 -6.24
N ALA A 211 -7.53 7.07 -7.44
CA ALA A 211 -6.83 7.45 -8.67
C ALA A 211 -6.34 8.92 -8.64
N ALA A 212 -7.12 9.82 -8.05
CA ALA A 212 -6.72 11.21 -7.87
C ALA A 212 -5.50 11.35 -6.95
N VAL A 213 -5.40 10.53 -5.90
CA VAL A 213 -4.22 10.47 -5.02
C VAL A 213 -2.98 10.02 -5.80
N TRP A 214 -3.08 8.95 -6.58
CA TRP A 214 -1.97 8.49 -7.44
C TRP A 214 -1.50 9.57 -8.41
N ILE A 215 -2.42 10.28 -9.06
CA ILE A 215 -2.09 11.40 -9.95
C ILE A 215 -1.44 12.56 -9.18
N LYS A 216 -1.88 12.83 -7.95
CA LYS A 216 -1.33 13.91 -7.12
C LYS A 216 0.09 13.60 -6.64
N VAL A 217 0.34 12.37 -6.20
CA VAL A 217 1.61 11.96 -5.58
C VAL A 217 2.64 11.54 -6.63
N ALA A 218 2.25 10.68 -7.58
CA ALA A 218 3.14 10.10 -8.58
C ALA A 218 2.97 10.70 -9.99
N GLY A 219 2.16 11.74 -10.16
CA GLY A 219 1.77 12.27 -11.46
C GLY A 219 2.92 12.72 -12.35
N GLU A 220 3.98 13.29 -11.78
CA GLU A 220 5.15 13.67 -12.56
C GLU A 220 5.85 12.44 -13.18
N ARG A 221 6.07 11.38 -12.38
CA ARG A 221 6.67 10.14 -12.86
C ARG A 221 5.79 9.39 -13.85
N LEU A 222 4.46 9.39 -13.64
CA LEU A 222 3.50 8.84 -14.60
C LEU A 222 3.54 9.60 -15.93
N ARG A 223 3.62 10.93 -15.89
CA ARG A 223 3.78 11.77 -17.07
C ARG A 223 5.12 11.53 -17.78
N GLU A 224 6.20 11.26 -17.05
CA GLU A 224 7.46 10.84 -17.66
C GLU A 224 7.35 9.49 -18.36
N GLY A 225 6.66 8.53 -17.76
CA GLY A 225 6.33 7.25 -18.40
C GLY A 225 5.57 7.45 -19.70
N ALA A 226 4.61 8.38 -19.71
CA ALA A 226 3.86 8.78 -20.90
C ALA A 226 4.70 9.41 -22.00
N LYS A 227 5.80 10.11 -21.67
CA LYS A 227 6.75 10.67 -22.66
C LYS A 227 7.67 9.60 -23.26
N LYS A 228 7.81 8.45 -22.60
CA LYS A 228 8.74 7.37 -22.96
C LYS A 228 8.02 6.15 -23.56
N ASP A 229 6.72 6.25 -23.81
CA ASP A 229 5.88 5.12 -24.20
C ASP A 229 6.03 3.91 -23.25
N GLU A 230 6.04 4.17 -21.93
CA GLU A 230 6.31 3.16 -20.91
C GLU A 230 5.31 2.00 -21.02
N LYS A 231 5.84 0.78 -21.08
CA LYS A 231 5.05 -0.44 -21.17
C LYS A 231 4.89 -1.03 -19.78
N CYS A 232 3.66 -1.34 -19.43
CA CYS A 232 3.30 -1.96 -18.16
C CYS A 232 2.16 -2.96 -18.40
N TRP A 233 2.09 -4.02 -17.59
CA TRP A 233 1.03 -5.02 -17.68
C TRP A 233 -0.36 -4.43 -17.43
N ALA A 234 -0.50 -3.47 -16.50
CA ALA A 234 -1.75 -2.84 -16.12
C ALA A 234 -2.42 -2.07 -17.28
N LEU A 235 -1.62 -1.63 -18.26
CA LEU A 235 -2.06 -0.84 -19.41
C LEU A 235 -2.51 -1.69 -20.61
N LYS A 236 -2.32 -3.01 -20.55
CA LYS A 236 -2.61 -3.97 -21.64
C LYS A 236 -4.02 -4.57 -21.59
N ARG A 237 -4.87 -4.14 -20.64
CA ARG A 237 -6.25 -4.64 -20.53
C ARG A 237 -7.12 -4.12 -21.67
N GLU A 238 -7.83 -5.02 -22.33
CA GLU A 238 -8.80 -4.70 -23.39
C GLU A 238 -10.19 -4.36 -22.82
N GLY A 239 -11.11 -3.89 -23.66
CA GLY A 239 -12.51 -3.62 -23.27
C GLY A 239 -12.74 -2.31 -22.51
N ARG A 240 -11.73 -1.45 -22.43
CA ARG A 240 -11.76 -0.16 -21.74
C ARG A 240 -12.05 1.00 -22.70
N LEU A 241 -12.35 2.17 -22.13
CA LEU A 241 -12.53 3.41 -22.90
C LEU A 241 -11.26 3.84 -23.65
N TRP A 242 -10.09 3.40 -23.18
CA TRP A 242 -8.83 3.58 -23.87
C TRP A 242 -8.31 2.23 -24.39
N PRO A 243 -7.80 2.14 -25.64
CA PRO A 243 -7.29 0.89 -26.18
C PRO A 243 -6.04 0.39 -25.42
N ALA A 244 -5.88 -0.93 -25.36
CA ALA A 244 -4.70 -1.57 -24.80
C ALA A 244 -3.43 -1.09 -25.50
N GLY A 245 -2.38 -0.80 -24.72
CA GLY A 245 -1.14 -0.27 -25.28
C GLY A 245 -0.23 0.37 -24.22
N PRO A 246 0.95 0.89 -24.64
CA PRO A 246 1.83 1.62 -23.74
C PRO A 246 1.16 2.88 -23.17
N MET A 247 1.75 3.43 -22.12
CA MET A 247 1.39 4.77 -21.66
C MET A 247 1.71 5.79 -22.74
N SER A 248 0.89 6.81 -22.94
CA SER A 248 1.16 7.88 -23.91
C SER A 248 0.71 9.23 -23.37
N MET A 249 1.23 10.31 -23.94
CA MET A 249 0.79 11.66 -23.57
C MET A 249 -0.70 11.89 -23.83
N ASP A 250 -1.27 11.25 -24.86
CA ASP A 250 -2.71 11.33 -25.13
C ASP A 250 -3.53 10.61 -24.06
N ARG A 251 -3.07 9.42 -23.62
CA ARG A 251 -3.70 8.67 -22.52
C ARG A 251 -3.62 9.43 -21.20
N TRP A 252 -2.47 10.05 -20.92
CA TRP A 252 -2.27 10.92 -19.76
C TRP A 252 -3.23 12.10 -19.78
N ASN A 253 -3.34 12.80 -20.91
CA ASN A 253 -4.26 13.93 -21.06
C ASN A 253 -5.72 13.49 -20.95
N PHE A 254 -6.06 12.31 -21.46
CA PHE A 254 -7.38 11.70 -21.29
C PHE A 254 -7.72 11.49 -19.81
N TRP A 255 -6.82 10.90 -19.02
CA TRP A 255 -7.02 10.73 -17.57
C TRP A 255 -7.25 12.07 -16.86
N LEU A 256 -6.38 13.06 -17.10
CA LEU A 256 -6.53 14.37 -16.48
C LEU A 256 -7.83 15.07 -16.86
N LYS A 257 -8.27 14.94 -18.12
CA LYS A 257 -9.54 15.50 -18.58
C LYS A 257 -10.71 14.82 -17.90
N ARG A 258 -10.71 13.48 -17.86
CA ARG A 258 -11.79 12.68 -17.29
C ARG A 258 -11.94 12.93 -15.78
N LEU A 259 -10.84 13.01 -15.05
CA LEU A 259 -10.86 13.36 -13.63
C LEU A 259 -11.52 14.73 -13.40
N LYS A 260 -11.16 15.75 -14.20
CA LYS A 260 -11.78 17.09 -14.13
C LYS A 260 -13.27 17.07 -14.46
N GLU A 261 -13.69 16.29 -15.45
CA GLU A 261 -15.11 16.14 -15.82
C GLU A 261 -15.93 15.51 -14.68
N ILE A 262 -15.38 14.48 -14.01
CA ILE A 262 -16.01 13.82 -12.87
C ILE A 262 -16.11 14.77 -11.68
N GLU A 263 -15.02 15.50 -11.35
CA GLU A 263 -15.04 16.53 -10.30
C GLU A 263 -16.07 17.64 -10.58
N GLY A 264 -16.16 18.08 -11.83
CA GLY A 264 -17.15 19.06 -12.27
C GLY A 264 -18.58 18.56 -12.08
N THR A 265 -18.83 17.30 -12.45
CA THR A 265 -20.16 16.66 -12.31
C THR A 265 -20.55 16.48 -10.84
N GLY A 266 -19.63 16.02 -9.99
CA GLY A 266 -19.86 15.87 -8.54
C GLY A 266 -20.20 17.20 -7.86
N LYS A 267 -19.54 18.30 -8.25
CA LYS A 267 -19.86 19.66 -7.75
C LYS A 267 -21.22 20.16 -8.19
N VAL A 268 -21.73 19.73 -9.35
CA VAL A 268 -23.06 20.09 -9.83
C VAL A 268 -24.13 19.34 -9.03
N ILE A 269 -23.96 18.04 -8.80
CA ILE A 269 -24.91 17.20 -8.05
C ILE A 269 -25.09 17.72 -6.61
N LEU A 270 -23.98 18.06 -5.93
CA LEU A 270 -24.00 18.62 -4.57
C LEU A 270 -24.63 20.02 -4.47
N LYS A 271 -24.75 20.77 -5.58
CA LYS A 271 -25.43 22.07 -5.60
C LYS A 271 -26.93 21.98 -5.87
N THR A 272 -27.39 20.82 -6.34
CA THR A 272 -28.78 20.56 -6.70
C THR A 272 -29.53 19.69 -5.68
N ALA A 273 -28.82 19.16 -4.66
CA ALA A 273 -29.39 18.48 -3.50
C ALA A 273 -29.50 19.43 -2.31
#